data_AF-A0AA43B520-F1
#
_entry.id   AF-A0AA43B520-F1
#
_cell.length_a   1.000
_cell.length_b   1.000
_cell.length_c   1.000
_cell.angle_alpha   90.00
_cell.angle_beta   90.00
_cell.angle_gamma   90.00
#
_symmetry.space_group_name_H-M   'P 1'
#
loop_
_entity.id
_entity.type
_entity.pdbx_description
1 polymer ?
#
loop_
_entity_poly.entity_id
_entity_poly.type
_entity_poly.pdbx_seq_one_letter_code
_entity_poly.pdbx_strand_id
1 'polypeptide(L)'
;MSRKSLSISMVFLLVALMLTALFWRHQFAHTPPSLRHQVEGELSGDTHIYGESPRQDAMAQRALLADAQRGNPGAQFMQAMMLEPVDREAALRWYEAAASQGYEDAIERLRQLREQPALR
;
A
#
# COMPACT_ATOMS: atom_id res chain seq x y z
N MET A 1 -4.45 9.80 -50.05
CA MET A 1 -4.91 10.08 -48.66
C MET A 1 -5.74 11.36 -48.69
N SER A 2 -6.98 11.34 -48.22
CA SER A 2 -7.88 12.51 -48.26
C SER A 2 -7.61 13.43 -47.07
N ARG A 3 -7.68 14.76 -47.23
CA ARG A 3 -7.55 15.73 -46.11
C ARG A 3 -8.42 15.36 -44.90
N LYS A 4 -9.59 14.78 -45.15
CA LYS A 4 -10.53 14.33 -44.12
C LYS A 4 -9.98 13.17 -43.27
N SER A 5 -9.29 12.20 -43.88
CA SER A 5 -8.69 11.08 -43.13
C SER A 5 -7.50 11.55 -42.30
N LEU A 6 -6.75 12.56 -42.78
CA LEU A 6 -5.66 13.18 -42.03
C LEU A 6 -6.18 13.91 -40.78
N SER A 7 -7.29 14.66 -40.91
CA SER A 7 -7.94 15.33 -39.78
C SER A 7 -8.49 14.35 -38.73
N ILE A 8 -9.11 13.26 -39.16
CA ILE A 8 -9.62 12.21 -38.26
C ILE A 8 -8.48 11.56 -37.48
N SER A 9 -7.38 11.19 -38.16
CA SER A 9 -6.20 10.63 -37.51
C SER A 9 -5.56 11.61 -36.53
N MET A 10 -5.54 12.92 -36.83
CA MET A 10 -5.00 13.94 -35.95
C MET A 10 -5.84 14.10 -34.67
N VAL A 11 -7.17 14.11 -34.78
CA VAL A 11 -8.06 14.13 -33.60
C VAL A 11 -7.87 12.88 -32.76
N PHE A 12 -7.79 11.70 -33.39
CA PHE A 12 -7.55 10.44 -32.68
C PHE A 12 -6.22 10.46 -31.93
N LEU A 13 -5.14 10.95 -32.54
CA LEU A 13 -3.84 11.12 -31.90
C LEU A 13 -3.93 12.05 -30.69
N LEU A 14 -4.60 13.21 -30.82
CA LEU A 14 -4.75 14.17 -29.72
C LEU A 14 -5.54 13.57 -28.55
N VAL A 15 -6.62 12.83 -28.83
CA VAL A 15 -7.39 12.12 -27.80
C VAL A 15 -6.54 11.04 -27.14
N ALA A 16 -5.77 10.26 -27.90
CA ALA A 16 -4.87 9.26 -27.35
C ALA A 16 -3.82 9.88 -26.42
N LEU A 17 -3.16 10.97 -26.85
CA LEU A 17 -2.20 11.71 -26.02
C LEU A 17 -2.83 12.27 -24.75
N MET A 18 -4.04 12.83 -24.86
CA MET A 18 -4.80 13.33 -23.71
C MET A 18 -5.12 12.20 -22.72
N LEU A 19 -5.61 11.05 -23.20
CA LEU A 19 -5.91 9.90 -22.37
C LEU A 19 -4.65 9.34 -21.69
N THR A 20 -3.53 9.26 -22.42
CA THR A 20 -2.24 8.86 -21.85
C THR A 20 -1.80 9.83 -20.76
N ALA A 21 -1.89 11.15 -20.98
CA ALA A 21 -1.56 12.15 -19.97
C ALA A 21 -2.47 12.05 -18.72
N LEU A 22 -3.77 11.84 -18.92
CA LEU A 22 -4.72 11.63 -17.83
C LEU A 22 -4.43 10.35 -17.03
N PHE A 23 -4.08 9.27 -17.73
CA PHE A 23 -3.68 8.01 -17.11
C PHE A 23 -2.45 8.20 -16.22
N TRP A 24 -1.38 8.82 -16.74
CA TRP A 24 -0.18 9.08 -15.95
C TRP A 24 -0.46 10.04 -14.78
N ARG A 25 -1.27 11.08 -14.99
CA ARG A 25 -1.68 11.99 -13.91
C ARG A 25 -2.43 11.25 -12.79
N HIS A 26 -3.37 10.38 -13.15
CA HIS A 26 -4.11 9.58 -12.18
C HIS A 26 -3.20 8.64 -11.40
N GLN A 27 -2.31 7.93 -12.11
CA GLN A 27 -1.37 6.99 -11.50
C GLN A 27 -0.43 7.70 -10.50
N PHE A 28 0.18 8.82 -10.89
CA PHE A 28 1.11 9.54 -10.02
C PHE A 28 0.40 10.30 -8.89
N ALA A 29 -0.84 10.75 -9.07
CA ALA A 29 -1.60 11.39 -7.99
C ALA A 29 -1.89 10.44 -6.82
N HIS A 30 -1.91 9.13 -7.05
CA HIS A 30 -2.09 8.10 -6.02
C HIS A 30 -0.78 7.42 -5.61
N THR A 31 0.36 7.82 -6.18
CA THR A 31 1.67 7.33 -5.74
C THR A 31 2.19 8.29 -4.68
N PRO A 32 2.21 7.91 -3.39
CA PRO A 32 2.77 8.78 -2.36
C PRO A 32 4.24 9.11 -2.70
N PRO A 33 4.68 10.37 -2.52
CA PRO A 33 6.07 10.74 -2.77
C PRO A 33 6.99 9.91 -1.87
N SER A 34 8.17 9.56 -2.38
CA SER A 34 9.17 8.82 -1.60
C SER A 34 9.46 9.54 -0.30
N LEU A 35 9.36 8.81 0.83
CA LEU A 35 9.62 9.38 2.15
C LEU A 35 11.13 9.62 2.41
N ARG A 36 12.02 9.22 1.49
CA ARG A 36 13.48 9.36 1.62
C ARG A 36 13.92 10.74 2.09
N HIS A 37 13.37 11.80 1.50
CA HIS A 37 13.69 13.18 1.88
C HIS A 37 13.26 13.54 3.31
N GLN A 38 12.26 12.86 3.87
CA GLN A 38 11.83 13.07 5.27
C GLN A 38 12.73 12.33 6.27
N VAL A 39 13.46 11.30 5.83
CA VAL A 39 14.27 10.42 6.69
C VAL A 39 15.78 10.49 6.35
N GLU A 40 16.17 11.47 5.54
CA GLU A 40 17.52 11.66 4.96
C GLU A 40 18.65 11.79 6.01
N GLY A 41 18.32 12.05 7.28
CA GLY A 41 19.29 12.13 8.39
C GLY A 41 19.42 10.87 9.26
N GLU A 42 18.44 9.95 9.20
CA GLU A 42 18.38 8.78 10.10
C GLU A 42 18.71 7.46 9.38
N LEU A 43 18.60 7.41 8.05
CA LEU A 43 18.79 6.19 7.28
C LEU A 43 20.11 6.18 6.50
N SER A 44 20.79 5.05 6.52
CA SER A 44 21.89 4.80 5.57
C SER A 44 21.32 4.78 4.14
N GLY A 45 22.05 5.36 3.18
CA GLY A 45 21.56 5.60 1.81
C GLY A 45 21.09 4.34 1.06
N ASP A 46 21.46 3.16 1.53
CA ASP A 46 21.08 1.83 1.04
C ASP A 46 19.79 1.27 1.65
N THR A 47 19.17 1.96 2.61
CA THR A 47 17.91 1.53 3.21
C THR A 47 16.78 1.55 2.19
N HIS A 48 16.08 0.42 2.08
CA HIS A 48 14.87 0.31 1.26
C HIS A 48 13.69 0.94 1.98
N ILE A 49 13.02 1.90 1.32
CA ILE A 49 11.79 2.51 1.81
C ILE A 49 10.60 1.90 1.08
N TYR A 50 9.62 1.44 1.85
CA TYR A 50 8.41 0.84 1.31
C TYR A 50 7.69 1.81 0.34
N GLY A 51 7.38 1.34 -0.86
CA GLY A 51 6.74 2.12 -1.92
C GLY A 51 7.71 2.67 -2.99
N GLU A 52 9.03 2.61 -2.78
CA GLU A 52 10.01 3.04 -3.78
C GLU A 52 10.24 2.00 -4.89
N SER A 53 9.94 0.71 -4.62
CA SER A 53 10.27 -0.39 -5.51
C SER A 53 9.30 -1.56 -5.32
N PRO A 54 8.37 -1.79 -6.27
CA PRO A 54 7.37 -2.86 -6.17
C PRO A 54 7.99 -4.24 -5.92
N ARG A 55 9.20 -4.47 -6.44
CA ARG A 55 9.92 -5.73 -6.26
C ARG A 55 10.40 -5.89 -4.81
N GLN A 56 11.04 -4.86 -4.26
CA GLN A 56 11.54 -4.91 -2.88
C GLN A 56 10.38 -4.88 -1.88
N ASP A 57 9.31 -4.15 -2.16
CA ASP A 57 8.09 -4.16 -1.35
C ASP A 57 7.46 -5.55 -1.30
N ALA A 58 7.35 -6.22 -2.44
CA ALA A 58 6.85 -7.60 -2.49
C ALA A 58 7.76 -8.57 -1.71
N MET A 59 9.08 -8.35 -1.71
CA MET A 59 9.99 -9.14 -0.89
C MET A 59 9.78 -8.88 0.60
N ALA A 60 9.66 -7.61 1.01
CA ALA A 60 9.41 -7.21 2.38
C ALA A 60 8.08 -7.80 2.91
N GLN A 61 7.00 -7.72 2.11
CA GLN A 61 5.70 -8.32 2.47
C GLN A 61 5.79 -9.83 2.64
N ARG A 62 6.54 -10.53 1.76
CA ARG A 62 6.72 -11.99 1.88
C ARG A 62 7.49 -12.37 3.13
N ALA A 63 8.56 -11.62 3.45
CA ALA A 63 9.33 -11.83 4.66
C ALA A 63 8.46 -11.59 5.91
N LEU A 64 7.71 -10.48 5.93
CA LEU A 64 6.79 -10.15 7.00
C LEU A 64 5.74 -11.24 7.21
N LEU A 65 5.11 -11.71 6.13
CA LEU A 65 4.12 -12.78 6.19
C LEU A 65 4.74 -14.08 6.74
N ALA A 66 5.95 -14.43 6.32
CA ALA A 66 6.64 -15.61 6.82
C ALA A 66 6.91 -15.50 8.33
N ASP A 67 7.32 -14.32 8.82
CA ASP A 67 7.55 -14.09 10.25
C ASP A 67 6.25 -14.11 11.06
N ALA A 68 5.18 -13.52 10.52
CA ALA A 68 3.85 -13.56 11.13
C ALA A 68 3.33 -15.01 11.25
N GLN A 69 3.55 -15.83 10.21
CA GLN A 69 3.21 -17.26 10.20
C GLN A 69 4.04 -18.07 11.20
N ARG A 70 5.29 -17.67 11.48
CA ARG A 70 6.11 -18.28 12.54
C ARG A 70 5.69 -17.88 13.96
N GLY A 71 4.69 -17.01 14.10
CA GLY A 71 4.17 -16.61 15.39
C GLY A 71 4.73 -15.28 15.90
N ASN A 72 5.57 -14.55 15.16
CA ASN A 72 6.13 -13.30 15.66
C ASN A 72 5.00 -12.26 15.88
N PRO A 73 4.76 -11.79 17.12
CA PRO A 73 3.60 -10.94 17.42
C PRO A 73 3.66 -9.56 16.75
N GLY A 74 4.86 -8.97 16.64
CA GLY A 74 5.05 -7.70 15.94
C GLY A 74 4.78 -7.83 14.43
N ALA A 75 5.23 -8.94 13.82
CA ALA A 75 4.96 -9.23 12.42
C ALA A 75 3.48 -9.50 12.16
N GLN A 76 2.80 -10.22 13.07
CA GLN A 76 1.35 -10.44 13.01
C GLN A 76 0.59 -9.11 13.11
N PHE A 77 0.98 -8.23 14.03
CA PHE A 77 0.40 -6.90 14.16
C PHE A 77 0.58 -6.08 12.88
N MET A 78 1.79 -6.05 12.31
CA MET A 78 2.06 -5.32 11.07
C MET A 78 1.29 -5.90 9.87
N GLN A 79 1.20 -7.22 9.78
CA GLN A 79 0.39 -7.90 8.76
C GLN A 79 -1.10 -7.54 8.89
N ALA A 80 -1.60 -7.45 10.13
CA ALA A 80 -2.96 -7.00 10.41
C ALA A 80 -3.18 -5.55 9.97
N MET A 81 -2.25 -4.63 10.28
CA MET A 81 -2.33 -3.23 9.86
C MET A 81 -2.42 -3.07 8.34
N MET A 82 -1.63 -3.85 7.58
CA MET A 82 -1.68 -3.82 6.12
C MET A 82 -3.01 -4.34 5.57
N LEU A 83 -3.61 -5.34 6.23
CA LEU A 83 -4.88 -5.93 5.82
C LEU A 83 -6.07 -5.09 6.24
N GLU A 84 -5.99 -4.33 7.31
CA GLU A 84 -7.13 -3.60 7.89
C GLU A 84 -7.94 -2.76 6.88
N PRO A 85 -7.33 -1.98 5.96
CA PRO A 85 -8.10 -1.22 4.97
C PRO A 85 -8.65 -2.05 3.81
N VAL A 86 -8.17 -3.30 3.62
CA VAL A 86 -8.48 -4.15 2.45
C VAL A 86 -9.39 -5.32 2.82
N ASP A 87 -9.07 -5.99 3.92
CA ASP A 87 -9.76 -7.15 4.48
C ASP A 87 -9.71 -7.07 6.02
N ARG A 88 -10.73 -6.41 6.57
CA ARG A 88 -10.86 -6.21 8.02
C ARG A 88 -11.01 -7.52 8.78
N GLU A 89 -11.64 -8.55 8.21
CA GLU A 89 -11.81 -9.83 8.89
C GLU A 89 -10.46 -10.55 9.02
N ALA A 90 -9.69 -10.59 7.93
CA ALA A 90 -8.34 -11.14 7.96
C ALA A 90 -7.43 -10.36 8.93
N ALA A 91 -7.54 -9.02 8.95
CA ALA A 91 -6.81 -8.18 9.89
C ALA A 91 -7.13 -8.51 11.35
N LEU A 92 -8.42 -8.68 11.70
CA LEU A 92 -8.83 -9.04 13.06
C LEU A 92 -8.18 -10.34 13.52
N ARG A 93 -8.11 -11.37 12.68
CA ARG A 93 -7.47 -12.65 13.02
C ARG A 93 -5.98 -12.48 13.37
N TRP A 94 -5.27 -11.64 12.61
CA TRP A 94 -3.87 -11.36 12.87
C TRP A 94 -3.65 -10.50 14.11
N TYR A 95 -4.50 -9.50 14.34
CA TYR A 95 -4.45 -8.74 15.60
C TYR A 95 -4.75 -9.63 16.80
N GLU A 96 -5.72 -10.55 16.70
CA GLU A 96 -6.04 -11.48 17.78
C GLU A 96 -4.88 -12.43 18.07
N ALA A 97 -4.20 -12.92 17.03
CA ALA A 97 -2.99 -13.71 17.19
C ALA A 97 -1.89 -12.94 17.94
N ALA A 98 -1.61 -11.69 17.55
CA ALA A 98 -0.62 -10.85 18.22
C ALA A 98 -1.01 -10.52 19.67
N ALA A 99 -2.27 -10.14 19.89
CA ALA A 99 -2.81 -9.81 21.21
C ALA A 99 -2.84 -11.02 22.16
N SER A 100 -3.07 -12.23 21.64
CA SER A 100 -3.03 -13.46 22.44
C SER A 100 -1.65 -13.74 23.04
N GLN A 101 -0.61 -13.18 22.43
CA GLN A 101 0.79 -13.24 22.89
C GLN A 101 1.18 -12.06 23.79
N GLY A 102 0.22 -11.18 24.11
CA GLY A 102 0.43 -10.01 24.96
C GLY A 102 0.88 -8.75 24.22
N TYR A 103 0.92 -8.73 22.88
CA TYR A 103 1.38 -7.55 22.13
C TYR A 103 0.44 -6.37 22.33
N GLU A 104 0.91 -5.36 23.04
CA GLU A 104 0.10 -4.28 23.60
C GLU A 104 -0.57 -3.44 22.51
N ASP A 105 0.15 -3.14 21.42
CA ASP A 105 -0.41 -2.37 20.31
C ASP A 105 -1.57 -3.12 19.63
N ALA A 106 -1.48 -4.45 19.55
CA ALA A 106 -2.56 -5.27 18.99
C ALA A 106 -3.79 -5.30 19.90
N ILE A 107 -3.58 -5.37 21.22
CA ILE A 107 -4.65 -5.30 22.21
C ILE A 107 -5.37 -3.95 22.13
N GLU A 108 -4.61 -2.87 22.08
CA GLU A 108 -5.13 -1.51 21.96
C GLU A 108 -5.91 -1.34 20.65
N ARG A 109 -5.33 -1.76 19.52
CA ARG A 109 -6.01 -1.66 18.21
C ARG A 109 -7.30 -2.48 18.17
N LEU A 110 -7.32 -3.68 18.73
CA LEU A 110 -8.54 -4.49 18.84
C LEU A 110 -9.62 -3.82 19.69
N ARG A 111 -9.23 -3.18 20.81
CA ARG A 111 -10.16 -2.42 21.64
C ARG A 111 -10.81 -1.32 20.81
N GLN A 112 -10.01 -0.52 20.13
CA GLN A 112 -10.49 0.56 19.26
C GLN A 112 -11.43 0.04 18.15
N LEU A 113 -11.08 -1.07 17.50
CA LEU A 113 -11.91 -1.68 16.45
C LEU A 113 -13.23 -2.27 16.97
N ARG A 114 -13.29 -2.65 18.26
CA ARG A 114 -14.50 -3.16 18.92
C ARG A 114 -15.39 -2.02 19.43
N GLU A 115 -14.79 -0.92 19.88
CA GLU A 115 -15.48 0.29 20.32
C GLU A 115 -16.02 1.11 19.15
N GLN A 116 -15.40 0.98 17.98
CA GLN A 116 -15.88 1.53 16.71
C GLN A 116 -16.35 0.38 15.80
N PRO A 117 -17.44 -0.33 16.14
CA PRO A 117 -18.04 -1.23 15.17
C PRO A 117 -18.49 -0.35 14.01
N ALA A 118 -17.83 -0.51 12.85
CA ALA A 118 -18.04 0.28 11.64
C ALA A 118 -19.49 0.74 11.56
N LEU A 119 -19.71 2.06 11.67
CA LEU A 119 -21.02 2.68 11.53
C LEU A 119 -21.66 2.07 10.28
N ARG A 120 -22.70 1.25 10.49
CA ARG A 120 -23.51 0.67 9.42
C ARG A 120 -24.37 1.75 8.80
#